data_AF-A0A971K6J9-F1
#
_entry.id   AF-A0A971K6J9-F1
#
_cell.length_a   1.000
_cell.length_b   1.000
_cell.length_c   1.000
_cell.angle_alpha   90.00
_cell.angle_beta   90.00
_cell.angle_gamma   90.00
#
_symmetry.space_group_name_H-M   'P 1'
#
loop_
_entity.id
_entity.type
_entity.pdbx_description
1 polymer ?
#
loop_
_entity_poly.entity_id
_entity_poly.type
_entity_poly.pdbx_seq_one_letter_code
_entity_poly.pdbx_strand_id
1 'polypeptide(L)'
;MGFSEGLAWVKILKDNYKYGFINKEGKVIIKAEYDNADHFSDGLAPVCRKDKWGYINREGSVVVEFQFDSASMFTEGLALVKKNGNYGFLDNKGNMAVEFQFESADRFSDGLAVVKKSGKYGFIDKTGKAAIEFKFIRAWSFQDGLARIETETGYGFIDKKGNIIMTFRKR
;
A
#
# COMPACT_ATOMS: atom_id res chain seq x y z
N MET A 1 -8.41 -12.52 -11.01
CA MET A 1 -9.65 -11.69 -11.05
C MET A 1 -10.58 -12.24 -10.00
N GLY A 2 -11.02 -11.40 -9.07
CA GLY A 2 -11.91 -11.79 -7.99
C GLY A 2 -12.73 -10.59 -7.52
N PHE A 3 -13.92 -10.85 -6.99
CA PHE A 3 -14.74 -9.84 -6.34
C PHE A 3 -14.14 -9.51 -4.97
N SER A 4 -13.98 -8.22 -4.68
CA SER A 4 -13.69 -7.71 -3.35
C SER A 4 -14.82 -6.78 -2.97
N GLU A 5 -15.38 -6.97 -1.77
CA GLU A 5 -16.47 -6.11 -1.27
C GLU A 5 -17.72 -6.02 -2.18
N GLY A 6 -17.98 -7.08 -2.95
CA GLY A 6 -19.13 -7.14 -3.86
C GLY A 6 -18.90 -6.53 -5.24
N LEU A 7 -17.74 -5.92 -5.48
CA LEU A 7 -17.36 -5.35 -6.78
C LEU A 7 -16.04 -5.93 -7.29
N ALA A 8 -15.86 -5.94 -8.60
CA ALA A 8 -14.59 -6.26 -9.24
C ALA A 8 -14.25 -5.19 -10.26
N TRP A 9 -12.97 -4.81 -10.35
CA TRP A 9 -12.52 -3.99 -11.47
C TRP A 9 -12.56 -4.83 -12.76
N VAL A 10 -12.91 -4.18 -13.86
CA VAL A 10 -12.87 -4.76 -15.20
C VAL A 10 -12.18 -3.81 -16.16
N LYS A 11 -11.50 -4.39 -17.14
CA LYS A 11 -10.80 -3.68 -18.20
C LYS A 11 -11.60 -3.80 -19.48
N ILE A 12 -12.08 -2.67 -20.01
CA ILE A 12 -12.88 -2.62 -21.24
C ILE A 12 -12.05 -2.04 -22.38
N LEU A 13 -12.12 -2.67 -23.55
CA LEU A 13 -11.51 -2.22 -24.80
C LEU A 13 -12.50 -1.31 -25.56
N LYS A 14 -12.24 -0.01 -25.58
CA LYS A 14 -12.87 0.90 -26.56
C LYS A 14 -11.94 2.08 -26.80
N ASP A 15 -11.20 2.04 -27.91
CA ASP A 15 -10.23 3.04 -28.39
C ASP A 15 -9.05 3.42 -27.47
N ASN A 16 -9.05 2.95 -26.21
CA ASN A 16 -7.94 2.84 -25.27
C ASN A 16 -8.40 1.96 -24.09
N TYR A 17 -7.46 1.39 -23.33
CA TYR A 17 -7.80 0.59 -22.15
C TYR A 17 -8.35 1.48 -21.04
N LYS A 18 -9.57 1.21 -20.58
CA LYS A 18 -10.15 1.88 -19.42
C LYS A 18 -10.67 0.89 -18.39
N TYR A 19 -10.58 1.27 -17.12
CA TYR A 19 -11.01 0.49 -15.98
C TYR A 19 -12.32 1.05 -15.43
N GLY A 20 -13.26 0.16 -15.19
CA GLY A 20 -14.53 0.40 -14.49
C GLY A 20 -14.82 -0.74 -13.51
N PHE A 21 -15.99 -0.74 -12.90
CA PHE A 21 -16.34 -1.75 -11.90
C PHE A 21 -17.71 -2.37 -12.19
N ILE A 22 -17.79 -3.69 -12.02
CA ILE A 22 -19.02 -4.48 -12.14
C ILE A 22 -19.41 -5.09 -10.80
N ASN A 23 -20.70 -5.35 -10.63
CA ASN A 23 -21.22 -6.19 -9.54
C ASN A 23 -21.19 -7.68 -9.92
N LYS A 24 -21.64 -8.54 -9.00
CA LYS A 24 -21.65 -10.01 -9.16
C LYS A 24 -22.53 -10.48 -10.31
N GLU A 25 -23.54 -9.71 -10.65
CA GLU A 25 -24.45 -9.95 -11.77
C GLU A 25 -23.86 -9.52 -13.12
N GLY A 26 -22.64 -8.98 -13.14
CA GLY A 26 -21.96 -8.50 -14.35
C GLY A 26 -22.42 -7.12 -14.82
N LYS A 27 -23.27 -6.43 -14.04
CA LYS A 27 -23.73 -5.08 -14.35
C LYS A 27 -22.63 -4.07 -14.03
N VAL A 28 -22.35 -3.19 -14.98
CA VAL A 28 -21.46 -2.03 -14.77
C VAL A 28 -22.09 -1.08 -13.75
N ILE A 29 -21.41 -0.90 -12.62
CA ILE A 29 -21.77 0.04 -11.56
C ILE A 29 -21.01 1.35 -11.77
N ILE A 30 -19.72 1.26 -12.07
CA ILE A 30 -18.85 2.41 -12.30
C ILE A 30 -18.33 2.29 -13.73
N LYS A 31 -18.61 3.30 -14.55
CA LYS A 31 -18.24 3.31 -15.97
C LYS A 31 -16.71 3.21 -16.11
N ALA A 32 -16.29 2.56 -17.20
CA ALA A 32 -14.87 2.44 -17.50
C ALA A 32 -14.31 3.77 -18.03
N GLU A 33 -13.72 4.56 -17.14
CA GLU A 33 -13.14 5.88 -17.47
C GLU A 33 -11.74 6.11 -16.90
N TYR A 34 -11.26 5.20 -16.04
CA TYR A 34 -9.96 5.30 -15.38
C TYR A 34 -8.86 4.64 -16.20
N ASP A 35 -7.65 5.18 -16.12
CA ASP A 35 -6.46 4.63 -16.79
C ASP A 35 -5.94 3.37 -16.10
N ASN A 36 -6.16 3.29 -14.78
CA ASN A 36 -5.87 2.12 -13.96
C ASN A 36 -6.80 2.07 -12.74
N ALA A 37 -6.97 0.89 -12.16
CA ALA A 37 -7.74 0.69 -10.94
C ALA A 37 -7.25 -0.55 -10.19
N ASP A 38 -7.39 -0.55 -8.87
CA ASP A 38 -7.25 -1.76 -8.06
C ASP A 38 -8.60 -2.11 -7.38
N HIS A 39 -8.61 -3.20 -6.63
CA HIS A 39 -9.78 -3.68 -5.90
C HIS A 39 -10.26 -2.72 -4.81
N PHE A 40 -11.57 -2.77 -4.53
CA PHE A 40 -12.13 -2.16 -3.32
C PHE A 40 -11.58 -2.84 -2.07
N SER A 41 -11.19 -2.04 -1.09
CA SER A 41 -10.78 -2.46 0.26
C SER A 41 -11.09 -1.32 1.24
N ASP A 42 -11.61 -1.66 2.41
CA ASP A 42 -12.11 -0.73 3.42
C ASP A 42 -13.09 0.32 2.86
N GLY A 43 -13.92 -0.08 1.91
CA GLY A 43 -14.96 0.75 1.30
C GLY A 43 -14.51 1.65 0.14
N LEU A 44 -13.21 1.70 -0.16
CA LEU A 44 -12.64 2.55 -1.21
C LEU A 44 -11.81 1.74 -2.22
N ALA A 45 -11.72 2.22 -3.45
CA ALA A 45 -10.81 1.67 -4.47
C ALA A 45 -9.86 2.75 -4.96
N PRO A 46 -8.54 2.46 -5.08
CA PRO A 46 -7.63 3.37 -5.74
C PRO A 46 -7.85 3.32 -7.25
N VAL A 47 -7.94 4.50 -7.86
CA VAL A 47 -8.13 4.67 -9.31
C VAL A 47 -7.17 5.72 -9.85
N CYS A 48 -6.67 5.50 -11.05
CA CYS A 48 -5.77 6.40 -11.75
C CYS A 48 -6.52 7.14 -12.86
N ARG A 49 -6.34 8.46 -12.93
CA ARG A 49 -6.85 9.32 -13.99
C ARG A 49 -5.77 10.36 -14.33
N LYS A 50 -5.35 10.43 -15.60
CA LYS A 50 -4.30 11.34 -16.08
C LYS A 50 -3.01 11.24 -15.25
N ASP A 51 -2.52 10.01 -15.07
CA ASP A 51 -1.30 9.68 -14.33
C ASP A 51 -1.28 10.07 -12.84
N LYS A 52 -2.44 10.40 -12.28
CA LYS A 52 -2.60 10.67 -10.85
C LYS A 52 -3.61 9.72 -10.23
N TRP A 53 -3.28 9.26 -9.04
CA TRP A 53 -4.11 8.36 -8.25
C TRP A 53 -4.94 9.13 -7.24
N GLY A 54 -6.19 8.68 -7.08
CA GLY A 54 -7.12 9.08 -6.05
C GLY A 54 -7.94 7.86 -5.58
N TYR A 55 -8.97 8.09 -4.77
CA TYR A 55 -9.83 7.02 -4.26
C TYR A 55 -11.29 7.32 -4.53
N ILE A 56 -12.04 6.29 -4.92
CA ILE A 56 -13.49 6.34 -5.12
C ILE A 56 -14.20 5.40 -4.16
N ASN A 57 -15.44 5.73 -3.80
CA ASN A 57 -16.35 4.82 -3.09
C ASN A 57 -17.08 3.87 -4.05
N ARG A 58 -17.91 2.98 -3.51
CA ARG A 58 -18.63 1.95 -4.27
C ARG A 58 -19.69 2.52 -5.22
N GLU A 59 -20.12 3.75 -4.98
CA GLU A 59 -21.02 4.52 -5.85
C GLU A 59 -20.26 5.21 -7.00
N GLY A 60 -18.92 5.13 -7.03
CA GLY A 60 -18.07 5.78 -8.02
C GLY A 60 -17.79 7.26 -7.73
N SER A 61 -18.17 7.76 -6.56
CA SER A 61 -17.87 9.13 -6.13
C SER A 61 -16.41 9.23 -5.68
N VAL A 62 -15.73 10.29 -6.09
CA VAL A 62 -14.35 10.59 -5.66
C VAL A 62 -14.36 11.00 -4.19
N VAL A 63 -13.69 10.22 -3.34
CA VAL A 63 -13.50 10.48 -1.91
C VAL A 63 -12.15 11.16 -1.66
N VAL A 64 -11.13 10.77 -2.42
CA VAL A 64 -9.81 11.41 -2.37
C VAL A 64 -9.42 11.84 -3.77
N GLU A 65 -9.07 13.11 -3.91
CA GLU A 65 -8.71 13.72 -5.20
C GLU A 65 -7.51 13.03 -5.87
N PHE A 66 -7.46 13.13 -7.20
CA PHE A 66 -6.37 12.60 -8.02
C PHE A 66 -5.10 13.44 -7.86
N GLN A 67 -4.30 13.13 -6.85
CA GLN A 67 -3.13 13.92 -6.48
C GLN A 67 -1.86 13.10 -6.22
N PHE A 68 -1.98 11.77 -6.12
CA PHE A 68 -0.85 10.90 -5.78
C PHE A 68 -0.16 10.36 -7.03
N ASP A 69 1.14 10.11 -6.91
CA ASP A 69 1.94 9.48 -7.97
C ASP A 69 1.70 7.97 -8.01
N SER A 70 1.41 7.37 -6.84
CA SER A 70 0.93 5.99 -6.73
C SER A 70 0.05 5.83 -5.49
N ALA A 71 -0.89 4.89 -5.56
CA ALA A 71 -1.79 4.55 -4.47
C ALA A 71 -2.00 3.03 -4.45
N SER A 72 -2.16 2.46 -3.26
CA SER A 72 -2.44 1.05 -3.07
C SER A 72 -3.83 0.83 -2.47
N MET A 73 -4.34 -0.40 -2.54
CA MET A 73 -5.50 -0.82 -1.76
C MET A 73 -5.23 -0.67 -0.25
N PHE A 74 -6.29 -0.51 0.53
CA PHE A 74 -6.19 -0.53 1.98
C PHE A 74 -5.78 -1.92 2.49
N THR A 75 -4.87 -1.93 3.46
CA THR A 75 -4.44 -3.11 4.21
C THR A 75 -4.40 -2.74 5.67
N GLU A 76 -5.10 -3.51 6.50
CA GLU A 76 -5.22 -3.26 7.94
C GLU A 76 -5.68 -1.82 8.30
N GLY A 77 -6.57 -1.23 7.51
CA GLY A 77 -7.13 0.11 7.78
C GLY A 77 -6.37 1.27 7.16
N LEU A 78 -5.19 1.04 6.56
CA LEU A 78 -4.37 2.09 5.95
C LEU A 78 -3.96 1.74 4.52
N ALA A 79 -3.88 2.76 3.67
CA ALA A 79 -3.36 2.62 2.31
C ALA A 79 -2.04 3.34 2.15
N LEU A 80 -1.08 2.68 1.50
CA LEU A 80 0.19 3.29 1.12
C LEU A 80 -0.01 4.19 -0.10
N VAL A 81 0.45 5.44 0.00
CA VAL A 81 0.44 6.43 -1.07
C VAL A 81 1.79 7.09 -1.25
N LYS A 82 2.05 7.54 -2.47
CA LYS A 82 3.27 8.27 -2.83
C LYS A 82 2.93 9.63 -3.41
N LYS A 83 3.64 10.65 -2.96
CA LYS A 83 3.55 12.01 -3.49
C LYS A 83 4.93 12.67 -3.50
N ASN A 84 5.32 13.23 -4.64
CA ASN A 84 6.58 13.95 -4.81
C ASN A 84 7.81 13.11 -4.39
N GLY A 85 7.80 11.82 -4.73
CA GLY A 85 8.90 10.91 -4.44
C GLY A 85 8.86 10.24 -3.06
N ASN A 86 8.10 10.77 -2.11
CA ASN A 86 8.01 10.24 -0.74
C ASN A 86 6.72 9.45 -0.51
N TYR A 87 6.78 8.51 0.42
CA TYR A 87 5.68 7.66 0.83
C TYR A 87 5.08 8.10 2.16
N GLY A 88 3.76 7.94 2.27
CA GLY A 88 2.95 8.15 3.46
C GLY A 88 1.76 7.19 3.47
N PHE A 89 0.92 7.27 4.50
CA PHE A 89 -0.23 6.38 4.68
C PHE A 89 -1.48 7.18 4.98
N LEU A 90 -2.59 6.89 4.30
CA LEU A 90 -3.90 7.48 4.58
C LEU A 90 -4.88 6.46 5.18
N ASP A 91 -5.86 6.98 5.92
CA ASP A 91 -7.02 6.23 6.41
C ASP A 91 -8.13 6.14 5.35
N ASN A 92 -9.14 5.32 5.61
CA ASN A 92 -10.29 5.14 4.71
C ASN A 92 -11.26 6.33 4.68
N LYS A 93 -10.98 7.41 5.41
CA LYS A 93 -11.69 8.69 5.34
C LYS A 93 -10.96 9.69 4.46
N GLY A 94 -9.77 9.34 3.95
CA GLY A 94 -8.95 10.23 3.13
C GLY A 94 -7.96 11.09 3.91
N ASN A 95 -7.83 10.90 5.23
CA ASN A 95 -6.89 11.67 6.05
C ASN A 95 -5.53 10.99 6.08
N MET A 96 -4.45 11.76 6.11
CA MET A 96 -3.11 11.22 6.32
C MET A 96 -2.99 10.71 7.76
N ALA A 97 -2.80 9.41 7.94
CA ALA A 97 -2.41 8.81 9.21
C ALA A 97 -0.90 8.98 9.46
N VAL A 98 -0.11 8.95 8.38
CA VAL A 98 1.34 9.16 8.41
C VAL A 98 1.74 10.01 7.21
N GLU A 99 2.33 11.17 7.49
CA GLU A 99 2.76 12.14 6.48
C GLU A 99 3.86 11.61 5.55
N PHE A 100 3.99 12.24 4.37
CA PHE A 100 4.99 11.91 3.35
C PHE A 100 6.42 12.17 3.84
N GLN A 101 7.08 11.14 4.35
CA GLN A 101 8.43 11.27 4.93
C GLN A 101 9.38 10.10 4.65
N PHE A 102 8.92 9.07 3.95
CA PHE A 102 9.72 7.86 3.69
C PHE A 102 10.18 7.78 2.24
N GLU A 103 11.43 7.37 2.04
CA GLU A 103 12.05 7.18 0.71
C GLU A 103 11.50 5.93 0.01
N SER A 104 11.09 4.94 0.79
CA SER A 104 10.50 3.67 0.35
C SER A 104 9.63 3.13 1.47
N ALA A 105 8.58 2.41 1.12
CA ALA A 105 7.66 1.80 2.06
C ALA A 105 6.94 0.62 1.39
N ASP A 106 6.62 -0.39 2.19
CA ASP A 106 5.62 -1.40 1.83
C ASP A 106 4.31 -1.13 2.59
N ARG A 107 3.25 -1.86 2.19
CA ARG A 107 1.96 -1.87 2.88
C ARG A 107 2.08 -2.42 4.30
N PHE A 108 1.13 -2.07 5.15
CA PHE A 108 1.03 -2.68 6.48
C PHE A 108 0.77 -4.19 6.35
N SER A 109 1.55 -4.96 7.08
CA SER A 109 1.40 -6.40 7.21
C SER A 109 1.77 -6.79 8.62
N ASP A 110 0.91 -7.56 9.26
CA ASP A 110 1.13 -8.04 10.61
C ASP A 110 1.24 -6.91 11.65
N GLY A 111 0.53 -5.80 11.43
CA GLY A 111 0.49 -4.63 12.31
C GLY A 111 1.63 -3.63 12.12
N LEU A 112 2.62 -3.92 11.28
CA LEU A 112 3.79 -3.06 11.02
C LEU A 112 3.98 -2.83 9.52
N ALA A 113 4.58 -1.70 9.16
CA ALA A 113 5.04 -1.43 7.80
C ALA A 113 6.56 -1.27 7.78
N VAL A 114 7.22 -1.94 6.84
CA VAL A 114 8.63 -1.70 6.56
C VAL A 114 8.76 -0.40 5.76
N VAL A 115 9.65 0.47 6.23
CA VAL A 115 9.88 1.79 5.64
C VAL A 115 11.36 2.13 5.62
N LYS A 116 11.76 2.98 4.68
CA LYS A 116 13.13 3.50 4.55
C LYS A 116 13.16 4.99 4.86
N LYS A 117 14.06 5.37 5.76
CA LYS A 117 14.33 6.76 6.12
C LYS A 117 15.83 6.96 6.30
N SER A 118 16.38 8.02 5.70
CA SER A 118 17.81 8.34 5.77
C SER A 118 18.70 7.17 5.34
N GLY A 119 18.33 6.49 4.25
CA GLY A 119 19.13 5.40 3.69
C GLY A 119 19.00 4.03 4.37
N LYS A 120 18.36 3.92 5.53
CA LYS A 120 18.22 2.65 6.29
C LYS A 120 16.76 2.24 6.44
N TYR A 121 16.53 0.94 6.54
CA TYR A 121 15.21 0.35 6.75
C TYR A 121 14.91 0.13 8.23
N GLY A 122 13.67 0.38 8.61
CA GLY A 122 13.08 0.12 9.92
C GLY A 122 11.61 -0.24 9.77
N PHE A 123 10.90 -0.36 10.89
CA PHE A 123 9.48 -0.70 10.90
C PHE A 123 8.70 0.32 11.72
N ILE A 124 7.55 0.74 11.21
CA ILE A 124 6.66 1.68 11.88
C ILE A 124 5.34 1.04 12.27
N ASP A 125 4.74 1.57 13.33
CA ASP A 125 3.33 1.32 13.67
C ASP A 125 2.39 2.19 12.84
N LYS A 126 1.07 1.99 13.02
CA LYS A 126 0.01 2.72 12.31
C LYS A 126 -0.05 4.22 12.62
N THR A 127 0.66 4.68 13.65
CA THR A 127 0.81 6.11 13.98
C THR A 127 2.03 6.74 13.29
N GLY A 128 2.83 5.94 12.58
CA GLY A 128 4.07 6.37 11.93
C GLY A 128 5.28 6.39 12.86
N LYS A 129 5.15 5.92 14.11
CA LYS A 129 6.27 5.83 15.05
C LYS A 129 7.10 4.59 14.76
N ALA A 130 8.41 4.71 14.92
CA ALA A 130 9.32 3.57 14.77
C ALA A 130 9.04 2.54 15.87
N ALA A 131 8.53 1.37 15.47
CA ALA A 131 8.43 0.19 16.33
C ALA A 131 9.78 -0.56 16.36
N ILE A 132 10.52 -0.52 15.25
CA ILE A 132 11.87 -1.08 15.12
C ILE A 132 12.74 -0.05 14.39
N GLU A 133 13.89 0.25 14.97
CA GLU A 133 14.80 1.31 14.51
C GLU A 133 15.26 1.16 13.05
N PHE A 134 15.56 2.29 12.41
CA PHE A 134 16.09 2.39 11.06
C PHE A 134 17.58 2.02 11.01
N LYS A 135 17.90 0.73 11.04
CA LYS A 135 19.30 0.26 11.05
C LYS A 135 19.64 -0.81 10.01
N PHE A 136 18.64 -1.32 9.29
CA PHE A 136 18.85 -2.40 8.34
C PHE A 136 19.25 -1.85 6.96
N ILE A 137 20.12 -2.57 6.24
CA ILE A 137 20.44 -2.28 4.83
C ILE A 137 19.22 -2.57 3.95
N ARG A 138 18.54 -3.69 4.24
CA ARG A 138 17.25 -4.07 3.65
C ARG A 138 16.39 -4.72 4.72
N ALA A 139 15.08 -4.61 4.55
CA ALA A 139 14.10 -5.35 5.32
C ALA A 139 12.93 -5.70 4.41
N TRP A 140 12.24 -6.78 4.73
CA TRP A 140 11.03 -7.23 4.06
C TRP A 140 9.85 -7.16 5.04
N SER A 141 8.64 -7.02 4.49
CA SER A 141 7.40 -7.00 5.26
C SER A 141 7.27 -8.21 6.19
N PHE A 142 6.61 -8.01 7.33
CA PHE A 142 6.31 -9.10 8.26
C PHE A 142 5.33 -10.09 7.65
N GLN A 143 5.55 -11.37 7.90
CA GLN A 143 4.64 -12.46 7.60
C GLN A 143 4.73 -13.50 8.72
N ASP A 144 3.58 -13.86 9.28
CA ASP A 144 3.45 -14.82 10.38
C ASP A 144 4.37 -14.50 11.58
N GLY A 145 4.49 -13.21 11.91
CA GLY A 145 5.26 -12.71 13.04
C GLY A 145 6.77 -12.57 12.82
N LEU A 146 7.27 -12.88 11.62
CA LEU A 146 8.69 -12.78 11.28
C LEU A 146 8.93 -11.85 10.09
N ALA A 147 10.03 -11.13 10.12
CA ALA A 147 10.51 -10.34 8.99
C ALA A 147 11.95 -10.70 8.66
N ARG A 148 12.25 -10.83 7.37
CA ARG A 148 13.64 -10.96 6.91
C ARG A 148 14.32 -9.59 6.95
N ILE A 149 15.60 -9.58 7.29
CA ILE A 149 16.46 -8.39 7.27
C ILE A 149 17.82 -8.67 6.63
N GLU A 150 18.48 -7.60 6.21
CA GLU A 150 19.89 -7.55 5.82
C GLU A 150 20.61 -6.50 6.68
N THR A 151 21.71 -6.92 7.30
CA THR A 151 22.65 -6.08 8.05
C THR A 151 23.99 -6.03 7.33
N GLU A 152 24.93 -5.26 7.88
CA GLU A 152 26.33 -5.24 7.41
C GLU A 152 26.99 -6.63 7.49
N THR A 153 26.58 -7.47 8.44
CA THR A 153 27.19 -8.79 8.68
C THR A 153 26.52 -9.94 7.93
N GLY A 154 25.29 -9.73 7.42
CA GLY A 154 24.60 -10.72 6.60
C GLY A 154 23.08 -10.62 6.65
N TYR A 155 22.40 -11.74 6.53
CA TYR A 155 20.94 -11.82 6.52
C TYR A 155 20.42 -12.39 7.85
N GLY A 156 19.16 -12.12 8.18
CA GLY A 156 18.54 -12.72 9.35
C GLY A 156 17.02 -12.58 9.37
N PHE A 157 16.43 -13.09 10.44
CA PHE A 157 15.01 -12.92 10.75
C PHE A 157 14.85 -12.24 12.09
N ILE A 158 13.87 -11.35 12.19
CA ILE A 158 13.48 -10.70 13.44
C ILE A 158 12.02 -10.96 13.78
N ASP A 159 11.69 -10.90 15.07
CA ASP A 159 10.31 -10.83 15.55
C ASP A 159 9.75 -9.39 15.52
N LYS A 160 8.46 -9.23 15.84
CA LYS A 160 7.79 -7.92 15.89
C LYS A 160 8.34 -6.94 16.94
N LYS A 161 9.19 -7.40 17.86
CA LYS A 161 9.90 -6.56 18.84
C LYS A 161 11.31 -6.16 18.35
N GLY A 162 11.72 -6.67 17.19
CA GLY A 162 13.05 -6.45 16.62
C GLY A 162 14.14 -7.37 17.16
N ASN A 163 13.78 -8.42 17.90
CA ASN A 163 14.75 -9.41 18.37
C ASN A 163 15.19 -10.28 17.20
N ILE A 164 16.50 -10.45 17.05
CA ILE A 164 17.07 -11.34 16.04
C ILE A 164 16.81 -12.79 16.45
N ILE A 165 16.06 -13.52 15.62
CA ILE A 165 15.76 -14.93 15.79
C ILE A 165 16.87 -15.80 15.19
N MET A 166 17.40 -15.40 14.03
CA MET A 166 18.43 -16.15 13.31
C MET A 166 19.26 -15.23 12.41
N THR A 167 20.54 -15.55 12.21
CA THR A 167 21.41 -14.85 11.26
C THR A 167 22.24 -15.82 10.40
N PHE A 168 22.55 -15.36 9.19
CA PHE A 168 23.43 -16.01 8.22
C PHE A 168 24.48 -14.98 7.81
N ARG A 169 25.76 -15.28 8.04
CA ARG A 169 26.85 -14.36 7.68
C ARG A 169 27.10 -14.38 6.18
N LYS A 170 27.40 -13.21 5.60
CA LYS A 170 27.98 -13.16 4.25
C LYS A 170 29.37 -13.81 4.31
N ARG A 171 29.64 -14.72 3.37
CA ARG A 171 30.98 -15.28 3.17
C ARG A 171 31.91 -14.22 2.60
#